data_AF-A0A961JCB4-F1
#
_entry.id   AF-A0A961JCB4-F1
#
_cell.length_a   1.000
_cell.length_b   1.000
_cell.length_c   1.000
_cell.angle_alpha   90.00
_cell.angle_beta   90.00
_cell.angle_gamma   90.00
#
_symmetry.space_group_name_H-M   'P 1'
#
loop_
_entity.id
_entity.type
_entity.pdbx_description
1 polymer ?
#
loop_
_entity_poly.entity_id
_entity_poly.type
_entity_poly.pdbx_seq_one_letter_code
_entity_poly.pdbx_strand_id
1 'polypeptide(L)'
;FSSRVAGVLNFMGVEYADVNVLADPEIRQGIKDFSNWPTIPQLYVKGEFVGGSDIVTEMTLSGELDQLFDQKGIAYSKEAADKIREANA
;
A
#
# COMPACT_ATOMS: atom_id res chain seq x y z
N PHE A 1 7.16 -8.81 -3.69
CA PHE A 1 6.53 -8.07 -2.59
C PHE A 1 6.22 -6.63 -2.97
N SER A 2 7.20 -5.77 -3.29
CA SER A 2 6.94 -4.39 -3.73
C SER A 2 6.02 -4.30 -4.95
N SER A 3 6.19 -5.20 -5.93
CA SER A 3 5.32 -5.29 -7.11
C SER A 3 3.85 -5.57 -6.79
N ARG A 4 3.55 -6.24 -5.66
CA ARG A 4 2.18 -6.53 -5.26
C ARG A 4 1.47 -5.27 -4.76
N VAL A 5 2.13 -4.53 -3.86
CA VAL A 5 1.60 -3.24 -3.36
C VAL A 5 1.41 -2.26 -4.51
N ALA A 6 2.44 -2.07 -5.34
CA ALA A 6 2.35 -1.21 -6.51
C ALA A 6 1.26 -1.67 -7.48
N GLY A 7 1.14 -2.98 -7.71
CA GLY A 7 0.11 -3.56 -8.57
C GLY A 7 -1.32 -3.26 -8.11
N VAL A 8 -1.59 -3.40 -6.81
CA VAL A 8 -2.89 -3.05 -6.21
C VAL A 8 -3.20 -1.58 -6.43
N LEU A 9 -2.28 -0.67 -6.05
CA LEU A 9 -2.49 0.77 -6.19
C LEU A 9 -2.70 1.18 -7.65
N ASN A 10 -1.90 0.63 -8.57
CA ASN A 10 -2.04 0.88 -10.00
C ASN A 10 -3.38 0.37 -10.55
N PHE A 11 -3.81 -0.83 -10.16
CA PHE A 11 -5.09 -1.38 -10.62
C PHE A 11 -6.27 -0.56 -10.11
N MET A 12 -6.19 -0.10 -8.86
CA MET A 12 -7.17 0.80 -8.25
C MET A 12 -7.04 2.25 -8.77
N GLY A 13 -6.08 2.58 -9.64
CA GLY A 13 -5.89 3.92 -10.17
C GLY A 13 -5.52 4.96 -9.11
N VAL A 14 -4.84 4.55 -8.04
CA VAL A 14 -4.35 5.43 -6.98
C VAL A 14 -3.08 6.12 -7.46
N GLU A 15 -3.04 7.46 -7.41
CA GLU A 15 -1.79 8.20 -7.59
C GLU A 15 -0.94 8.09 -6.32
N TYR A 16 0.31 7.65 -6.47
CA TYR A 16 1.26 7.51 -5.37
C TYR A 16 2.68 7.89 -5.81
N ALA A 17 3.53 8.20 -4.83
CA ALA A 17 4.97 8.32 -5.02
C ALA A 17 5.66 7.07 -4.49
N ASP A 18 6.69 6.58 -5.19
CA ASP A 18 7.56 5.51 -4.72
C ASP A 18 8.96 6.02 -4.38
N VAL A 19 9.61 5.31 -3.45
CA VAL A 19 11.00 5.56 -3.06
C VAL A 19 11.77 4.27 -3.16
N ASN A 20 12.78 4.23 -4.04
CA ASN A 20 13.66 3.08 -4.17
C ASN A 20 14.71 3.06 -3.07
N VAL A 21 14.36 2.45 -1.94
CA VAL A 21 15.25 2.28 -0.79
C VAL A 21 16.47 1.38 -1.05
N LEU A 22 16.51 0.64 -2.16
CA LEU A 22 17.70 -0.15 -2.50
C LEU A 22 18.85 0.72 -3.04
N ALA A 23 18.54 1.94 -3.49
CA ALA A 23 19.53 2.89 -3.98
C ALA A 23 20.30 3.59 -2.82
N ASP A 24 19.73 3.60 -1.62
CA ASP A 24 20.27 4.32 -0.47
C ASP A 24 20.15 3.49 0.84
N PRO A 25 21.26 2.98 1.38
CA PRO A 25 21.28 2.23 2.63
C PRO A 25 20.76 3.01 3.85
N GLU A 26 20.97 4.33 3.92
CA GLU A 26 20.51 5.16 5.03
C GLU A 26 18.99 5.28 5.01
N ILE A 27 18.40 5.51 3.84
CA ILE A 27 16.93 5.49 3.68
C ILE A 27 16.37 4.10 4.01
N ARG A 28 17.04 3.04 3.55
CA ARG A 28 16.61 1.65 3.80
C ARG A 28 16.56 1.29 5.28
N GLN A 29 17.52 1.76 6.06
CA GLN A 29 17.54 1.51 7.49
C GLN A 29 16.61 2.48 8.22
N GLY A 30 16.68 3.78 7.88
CA GLY A 30 15.87 4.82 8.50
C GLY A 30 14.37 4.58 8.39
N ILE A 31 13.87 4.06 7.26
CA ILE A 31 12.44 3.77 7.12
C ILE A 31 11.96 2.64 8.03
N LYS A 32 12.82 1.67 8.33
CA LYS A 32 12.51 0.56 9.25
C LYS A 32 12.45 1.03 10.70
N ASP A 33 13.43 1.87 11.07
CA ASP A 33 13.51 2.42 12.41
C ASP A 33 12.35 3.40 12.67
N PHE A 34 12.00 4.22 11.67
CA PHE A 34 10.89 5.17 11.74
C PHE A 34 9.52 4.50 11.91
N SER A 35 9.25 3.43 11.15
CA SER A 35 8.00 2.66 11.26
C SER A 35 7.98 1.69 12.45
N ASN A 36 9.14 1.45 13.07
CA ASN A 36 9.35 0.28 13.91
C ASN A 36 8.94 -1.03 13.19
N TRP A 37 9.24 -1.13 11.89
CA TRP A 37 8.85 -2.25 11.03
C TRP A 37 10.04 -2.78 10.22
N PRO A 38 10.37 -4.09 10.29
CA PRO A 38 11.64 -4.60 9.78
C PRO A 38 11.69 -4.81 8.26
N THR A 39 10.54 -4.84 7.57
CA THR A 39 10.44 -5.27 6.16
C THR A 39 10.01 -4.18 5.19
N ILE A 40 10.27 -4.44 3.91
CA ILE A 40 9.91 -3.62 2.75
C ILE A 40 9.13 -4.54 1.79
N PRO A 41 8.11 -4.05 1.04
CA PRO A 41 7.63 -2.66 0.93
C PRO A 41 6.92 -2.17 2.19
N GLN A 42 6.80 -0.85 2.32
CA GLN A 42 5.97 -0.19 3.33
C GLN A 42 5.03 0.79 2.63
N LEU A 43 3.74 0.74 2.94
CA LEU A 43 2.75 1.69 2.45
C LEU A 43 2.48 2.75 3.53
N TYR A 44 2.45 4.01 3.11
CA TYR A 44 2.03 5.13 3.94
C TYR A 44 0.90 5.88 3.24
N VAL A 45 -0.13 6.25 3.99
CA VAL A 45 -1.26 7.05 3.50
C VAL A 45 -1.36 8.29 4.37
N LYS A 46 -1.21 9.47 3.75
CA LYS A 46 -1.21 10.77 4.46
C LYS A 46 -0.23 10.83 5.65
N GLY A 47 0.93 10.18 5.52
CA GLY A 47 1.97 10.15 6.56
C GLY A 47 1.79 9.06 7.63
N GLU A 48 0.70 8.30 7.59
CA GLU A 48 0.46 7.19 8.51
C GLU A 48 0.91 5.87 7.91
N PHE A 49 1.66 5.08 8.68
CA PHE A 49 2.10 3.74 8.28
C PHE A 49 0.89 2.80 8.23
N VAL A 50 0.68 2.17 7.08
CA VAL A 50 -0.41 1.21 6.85
C VAL A 50 0.07 -0.22 7.08
N GLY A 51 1.21 -0.57 6.48
CA GLY A 51 1.74 -1.94 6.58
C GLY A 51 2.65 -2.35 5.44
N GLY A 52 3.05 -3.63 5.49
CA GLY A 52 3.80 -4.29 4.43
C GLY A 52 2.93 -4.93 3.35
N SER A 53 3.54 -5.70 2.45
CA SER A 53 2.84 -6.31 1.31
C SER A 53 1.66 -7.21 1.71
N ASP A 54 1.79 -8.00 2.77
CA ASP A 54 0.77 -8.97 3.16
C ASP A 54 -0.44 -8.25 3.78
N ILE A 55 -0.20 -7.28 4.67
CA ILE A 55 -1.24 -6.44 5.28
C ILE A 55 -2.01 -5.67 4.20
N VAL A 56 -1.32 -5.04 3.25
CA VAL A 56 -1.99 -4.32 2.15
C VAL A 56 -2.88 -5.27 1.32
N THR A 57 -2.42 -6.50 1.10
CA THR A 57 -3.19 -7.49 0.35
C THR A 57 -4.44 -7.90 1.14
N GLU A 58 -4.30 -8.19 2.43
CA GLU A 58 -5.41 -8.52 3.33
C GLU A 58 -6.44 -7.39 3.38
N MET A 59 -5.99 -6.15 3.60
CA MET A 59 -6.86 -4.96 3.63
C MET A 59 -7.59 -4.73 2.29
N THR A 60 -6.96 -5.11 1.17
CA THR A 60 -7.61 -5.01 -0.15
C THR A 60 -8.74 -6.03 -0.29
N LEU A 61 -8.48 -7.26 0.16
CA LEU A 61 -9.44 -8.37 0.08
C LEU A 61 -10.60 -8.19 1.07
N SER A 62 -10.34 -7.63 2.25
CA SER A 62 -11.37 -7.31 3.25
C SER A 62 -12.16 -6.05 2.94
N GLY A 63 -11.65 -5.17 2.06
CA GLY A 63 -12.22 -3.85 1.78
C GLY A 63 -11.84 -2.78 2.80
N GLU A 64 -10.97 -3.08 3.77
CA GLU A 64 -10.46 -2.09 4.73
C GLU A 64 -9.60 -1.02 4.05
N LEU A 65 -8.89 -1.36 2.97
CA LEU A 65 -8.08 -0.39 2.22
C LEU A 65 -8.96 0.68 1.56
N ASP A 66 -10.11 0.29 1.03
CA ASP A 66 -11.13 1.18 0.47
C ASP A 66 -11.64 2.16 1.53
N GLN A 67 -11.97 1.65 2.72
CA GLN A 67 -12.42 2.46 3.84
C GLN A 67 -11.36 3.48 4.28
N LEU A 68 -10.09 3.06 4.32
CA LEU A 68 -8.97 3.94 4.60
C LEU A 68 -8.86 5.06 3.56
N PHE A 69 -8.99 4.73 2.27
CA PHE A 69 -8.95 5.72 1.20
C PHE A 69 -10.12 6.70 1.26
N ASP A 70 -11.35 6.22 1.48
CA ASP A 70 -12.53 7.06 1.68
C ASP A 70 -12.33 8.00 2.89
N GLN A 71 -11.84 7.50 4.02
CA GLN A 71 -11.59 8.29 5.23
C GLN A 71 -10.50 9.36 5.03
N LYS A 72 -9.45 9.04 4.27
CA LYS A 72 -8.31 9.93 4.02
C LYS A 72 -8.48 10.81 2.77
N GLY A 73 -9.61 10.70 2.07
CA GLY A 73 -9.92 11.45 0.85
C GLY A 73 -8.97 11.12 -0.30
N ILE A 74 -8.59 9.85 -0.44
CA ILE A 74 -7.75 9.36 -1.54
C ILE A 74 -8.67 8.94 -2.69
N ALA A 75 -8.40 9.45 -3.89
CA ALA A 75 -9.12 9.03 -5.08
C ALA A 75 -8.65 7.64 -5.52
N TYR A 76 -9.60 6.76 -5.81
CA TYR A 76 -9.36 5.42 -6.33
C TYR A 76 -10.60 4.93 -7.10
N SER A 77 -10.44 3.88 -7.91
CA SER A 77 -11.51 3.22 -8.64
C SER A 77 -12.17 2.14 -7.77
N LYS A 78 -13.39 2.42 -7.30
CA LYS A 78 -14.21 1.46 -6.54
C LYS A 78 -14.53 0.20 -7.36
N GLU A 79 -14.84 0.39 -8.64
CA GLU A 79 -15.06 -0.73 -9.58
C GLU A 79 -13.83 -1.64 -9.70
N ALA A 80 -12.63 -1.07 -9.74
CA ALA A 80 -11.40 -1.87 -9.77
C ALA A 80 -11.16 -2.58 -8.43
N ALA A 81 -11.43 -1.93 -7.30
CA ALA A 81 -11.33 -2.56 -5.99
C ALA A 81 -12.27 -3.78 -5.86
N ASP A 82 -13.51 -3.66 -6.34
CA ASP A 82 -14.48 -4.74 -6.37
C ASP A 82 -14.03 -5.89 -7.27
N LYS A 83 -13.51 -5.59 -8.47
CA LYS A 83 -12.95 -6.62 -9.38
C LYS A 83 -11.79 -7.39 -8.75
N ILE A 84 -10.95 -6.75 -7.94
CA ILE A 84 -9.89 -7.47 -7.22
C ILE A 84 -10.51 -8.50 -6.28
N ARG A 85 -11.52 -8.11 -5.49
CA ARG A 85 -12.18 -9.00 -4.53
C ARG A 85 -12.91 -10.14 -5.23
N GLU A 86 -13.66 -9.84 -6.29
CA GLU A 86 -14.37 -10.85 -7.10
C GLU A 86 -13.44 -11.89 -7.71
N ALA A 87 -12.26 -11.48 -8.19
CA ALA A 87 -11.28 -12.39 -8.77
C ALA A 87 -10.55 -13.27 -7.75
N ASN A 88 -10.68 -12.98 -6.44
CA ASN A 88 -10.01 -13.68 -5.35
C ASN A 88 -11.01 -14.34 -4.37
N ALA A 89 -12.30 -14.32 -4.67
CA ALA A 89 -13.36 -15.05 -3.97
C ALA A 89 -13.49 -16.49 -4.50
#